data_AF-A0A5R9FDP2-F1
#
_entry.id   AF-A0A5R9FDP2-F1
#
_cell.length_a   1.000
_cell.length_b   1.000
_cell.length_c   1.000
_cell.angle_alpha   90.00
_cell.angle_beta   90.00
_cell.angle_gamma   90.00
#
_symmetry.space_group_name_H-M   'P 1'
#
loop_
_entity.id
_entity.type
_entity.pdbx_description
1 polymer ?
#
loop_
_entity_poly.entity_id
_entity_poly.type
_entity_poly.pdbx_seq_one_letter_code
_entity_poly.pdbx_strand_id
1 'polypeptide(L)'
;MDLVKLLKKQKELDDVIVNDKSLFGDNHDWKTLALDVELSECANEWRGFKKWSNDQEPRTQKLRRPVMNDEDKEYYNPLLEEYVDCLHFFLSIAIEKRWQESLYIYEEAIMEIKDEGLDGDVTKAFLEVKYWLMKSFAEKGMDEKVEKTFGISKQEFCFKNAWFVFIAIGIVGFCFDLDQIENAYYDKNKVNHERQEQGY
;
A
#
# COMPACT_ATOMS: atom_id res chain seq x y z
N MET A 1 -11.27 0.77 -8.65
CA MET A 1 -10.90 1.20 -7.29
C MET A 1 -11.69 2.41 -6.81
N ASP A 2 -12.71 2.20 -5.99
CA ASP A 2 -13.48 3.24 -5.30
C ASP A 2 -12.80 3.65 -3.97
N LEU A 3 -11.96 4.70 -4.01
CA LEU A 3 -11.21 5.17 -2.84
C LEU A 3 -12.11 5.58 -1.66
N VAL A 4 -13.29 6.13 -1.92
CA VAL A 4 -14.22 6.55 -0.86
C VAL A 4 -14.69 5.34 -0.06
N LYS A 5 -15.05 4.25 -0.75
CA LYS A 5 -15.45 3.00 -0.07
C LYS A 5 -14.27 2.35 0.65
N LEU A 6 -13.09 2.33 0.05
CA LEU A 6 -11.88 1.78 0.65
C LEU A 6 -11.52 2.51 1.95
N LEU A 7 -11.48 3.85 1.94
CA LEU A 7 -11.22 4.66 3.13
C LEU A 7 -12.25 4.43 4.23
N LYS A 8 -13.53 4.29 3.87
CA LYS A 8 -14.58 3.95 4.84
C LYS A 8 -14.31 2.60 5.50
N LYS A 9 -13.99 1.56 4.72
CA LYS A 9 -13.68 0.23 5.25
C LYS A 9 -12.40 0.18 6.06
N GLN A 10 -11.38 0.94 5.66
CA GLN A 10 -10.16 1.06 6.45
C GLN A 10 -10.45 1.71 7.79
N LYS A 11 -11.26 2.76 7.80
CA LYS A 11 -11.65 3.43 9.05
C LYS A 11 -12.40 2.48 9.99
N GLU A 12 -13.34 1.69 9.47
CA GLU A 12 -14.07 0.69 10.25
C GLU A 12 -13.11 -0.33 10.91
N LEU A 13 -12.12 -0.83 10.16
CA LEU A 13 -11.09 -1.74 10.68
C LEU A 13 -10.17 -1.07 11.71
N ASP A 14 -9.68 0.14 11.41
CA ASP A 14 -8.80 0.91 12.30
C ASP A 14 -9.49 1.20 13.64
N ASP A 15 -10.78 1.59 13.60
CA ASP A 15 -11.56 1.87 14.81
C ASP A 15 -11.71 0.60 15.68
N VAL A 16 -11.88 -0.59 15.08
CA VAL A 16 -11.89 -1.87 15.82
C VAL A 16 -10.54 -2.11 16.49
N ILE A 17 -9.44 -2.05 15.74
CA ILE A 17 -8.08 -2.31 16.24
C ILE A 17 -7.72 -1.34 17.38
N VAL A 18 -7.99 -0.05 17.20
CA VAL A 18 -7.68 0.98 18.21
C VAL A 18 -8.42 0.70 19.51
N ASN A 19 -9.69 0.32 19.44
CA ASN A 19 -10.49 0.01 20.63
C ASN A 19 -10.02 -1.29 21.29
N ASP A 20 -9.84 -2.36 20.52
CA ASP A 20 -9.47 -3.70 21.04
C ASP A 20 -8.07 -3.70 21.67
N LYS A 21 -7.14 -2.94 21.08
CA LYS A 21 -5.74 -2.85 21.54
C LYS A 21 -5.47 -1.63 22.44
N SER A 22 -6.49 -0.83 22.75
CA SER A 22 -6.37 0.39 23.56
C SER A 22 -5.32 1.38 23.03
N LEU A 23 -5.20 1.51 21.71
CA LEU A 23 -4.22 2.35 21.01
C LEU A 23 -4.74 3.79 20.84
N PHE A 24 -5.26 4.39 21.90
CA PHE A 24 -5.78 5.75 21.85
C PHE A 24 -4.64 6.77 21.73
N GLY A 25 -4.66 7.60 20.69
CA GLY A 25 -3.65 8.63 20.46
C GLY A 25 -3.13 8.62 19.03
N ASP A 26 -1.96 9.24 18.83
CA ASP A 26 -1.28 9.27 17.53
C ASP A 26 -0.62 7.92 17.26
N ASN A 27 -1.06 7.27 16.20
CA ASN A 27 -0.57 5.96 15.76
C ASN A 27 0.34 6.04 14.52
N HIS A 28 0.75 7.24 14.11
CA HIS A 28 1.46 7.46 12.86
C HIS A 28 2.80 6.72 12.78
N ASP A 29 3.58 6.69 13.86
CA ASP A 29 4.93 6.13 13.87
C ASP A 29 4.93 4.62 13.55
N TRP A 30 4.12 3.84 14.26
CA TRP A 30 4.09 2.39 14.04
C TRP A 30 3.37 2.03 12.73
N LYS A 31 2.35 2.79 12.31
CA LYS A 31 1.71 2.60 11.00
C LYS A 31 2.69 2.86 9.85
N THR A 32 3.54 3.88 9.99
CA THR A 32 4.59 4.20 9.01
C THR A 32 5.64 3.10 8.94
N LEU A 33 6.08 2.57 10.09
CA LEU A 33 7.01 1.45 10.13
C LEU A 33 6.37 0.19 9.52
N ALA A 34 5.11 -0.11 9.86
CA ALA A 34 4.39 -1.24 9.28
C ALA A 34 4.34 -1.13 7.75
N LEU A 35 4.00 0.05 7.20
CA LEU A 35 4.04 0.28 5.76
C LEU A 35 5.42 0.02 5.15
N ASP A 36 6.52 0.45 5.78
CA ASP A 36 7.87 0.16 5.26
C ASP A 36 8.21 -1.34 5.28
N VAL A 37 7.73 -2.07 6.29
CA VAL A 37 7.85 -3.53 6.38
C VAL A 37 7.05 -4.19 5.26
N GLU A 38 5.76 -3.89 5.11
CA GLU A 38 4.92 -4.45 4.05
C GLU A 38 5.48 -4.13 2.65
N LEU A 39 6.01 -2.93 2.43
CA LEU A 39 6.68 -2.59 1.16
C LEU A 39 7.89 -3.51 0.90
N SER A 40 8.59 -3.92 1.96
CA SER A 40 9.72 -4.85 1.87
C SER A 40 9.24 -6.28 1.62
N GLU A 41 8.12 -6.70 2.22
CA GLU A 41 7.49 -8.00 1.98
C GLU A 41 6.96 -8.10 0.53
N CYS A 42 6.29 -7.06 0.04
CA CYS A 42 5.85 -6.95 -1.36
C CYS A 42 7.03 -7.00 -2.33
N ALA A 43 8.11 -6.26 -2.08
CA ALA A 43 9.33 -6.36 -2.88
C ALA A 43 9.92 -7.78 -2.85
N ASN A 44 9.85 -8.47 -1.71
CA ASN A 44 10.34 -9.83 -1.53
C ASN A 44 9.55 -10.86 -2.35
N GLU A 45 8.24 -10.69 -2.50
CA GLU A 45 7.38 -11.50 -3.39
C GLU A 45 7.54 -11.10 -4.86
N TRP A 46 7.90 -9.84 -5.17
CA TRP A 46 8.25 -9.43 -6.54
C TRP A 46 9.58 -10.02 -7.03
N ARG A 47 10.57 -10.17 -6.14
CA ARG A 47 11.85 -10.87 -6.37
C ARG A 47 12.81 -10.28 -7.40
N GLY A 48 12.43 -9.31 -8.23
CA GLY A 48 13.30 -8.77 -9.28
C GLY A 48 14.58 -8.08 -8.78
N PHE A 49 14.66 -7.71 -7.49
CA PHE A 49 15.90 -7.20 -6.87
C PHE A 49 16.91 -8.30 -6.51
N LYS A 50 16.52 -9.58 -6.49
CA LYS A 50 17.34 -10.72 -6.04
C LYS A 50 18.35 -11.13 -7.10
N LYS A 51 19.25 -10.21 -7.47
CA LYS A 51 20.24 -10.38 -8.56
C LYS A 51 21.21 -11.55 -8.37
N TRP A 52 21.33 -12.06 -7.15
CA TRP A 52 22.13 -13.25 -6.81
C TRP A 52 21.37 -14.59 -7.00
N SER A 53 20.08 -14.56 -7.32
CA SER A 53 19.25 -15.75 -7.49
C SER A 53 19.04 -16.07 -8.97
N ASN A 54 19.01 -17.36 -9.30
CA ASN A 54 18.55 -17.85 -10.61
C ASN A 54 17.02 -17.78 -10.77
N ASP A 55 16.29 -17.51 -9.69
CA ASP A 55 14.84 -17.39 -9.67
C ASP A 55 14.47 -15.97 -9.20
N GLN A 56 14.20 -15.09 -10.17
CA GLN A 56 13.80 -13.70 -9.95
C GLN A 56 12.33 -13.46 -10.34
N GLU A 57 11.58 -14.54 -10.61
CA GLU A 57 10.20 -14.46 -11.07
C GLU A 57 9.26 -14.10 -9.92
N PRO A 58 8.37 -13.10 -10.11
CA PRO A 58 7.39 -12.72 -9.10
C PRO A 58 6.53 -13.89 -8.63
N ARG A 59 6.17 -13.91 -7.34
CA ARG A 59 5.28 -14.91 -6.76
C ARG A 59 3.83 -14.49 -6.98
N THR A 60 3.26 -14.96 -8.08
CA THR A 60 1.89 -14.64 -8.50
C THR A 60 0.88 -15.74 -8.23
N GLN A 61 1.33 -16.94 -7.86
CA GLN A 61 0.46 -18.06 -7.53
C GLN A 61 1.12 -19.00 -6.51
N LYS A 62 0.43 -19.27 -5.40
CA LYS A 62 0.86 -20.21 -4.35
C LYS A 62 -0.36 -20.88 -3.70
N LEU A 63 -0.19 -22.10 -3.21
CA LEU A 63 -1.21 -22.76 -2.38
C LEU A 63 -1.28 -22.09 -1.00
N ARG A 64 -2.48 -21.69 -0.54
CA ARG A 64 -2.68 -21.15 0.81
C ARG A 64 -2.32 -22.16 1.89
N ARG A 65 -2.65 -23.44 1.69
CA ARG A 65 -2.24 -24.53 2.57
C ARG A 65 -1.64 -25.67 1.76
N PRO A 66 -0.38 -26.06 2.01
CA PRO A 66 0.32 -27.04 1.20
C PRO A 66 -0.15 -28.49 1.42
N VAL A 67 -0.97 -28.74 2.45
CA VAL A 67 -1.48 -30.07 2.79
C VAL A 67 -3.02 -30.04 2.72
N MET A 68 -3.55 -29.91 1.51
CA MET A 68 -4.99 -29.97 1.21
C MET A 68 -5.26 -31.13 0.24
N ASN A 69 -6.46 -31.70 0.31
CA ASN A 69 -6.92 -32.61 -0.73
C ASN A 69 -7.01 -31.86 -2.06
N ASP A 70 -6.92 -32.57 -3.19
CA ASP A 70 -6.94 -31.95 -4.52
C ASP A 70 -8.20 -31.09 -4.75
N GLU A 71 -9.33 -31.47 -4.16
CA GLU A 71 -10.61 -30.75 -4.23
C GLU A 71 -10.65 -29.46 -3.40
N ASP A 72 -9.76 -29.32 -2.40
CA ASP A 72 -9.73 -28.19 -1.45
C ASP A 72 -8.59 -27.20 -1.75
N LYS A 73 -7.85 -27.38 -2.85
CA LYS A 73 -6.70 -26.54 -3.19
C LYS A 73 -7.11 -25.09 -3.42
N GLU A 74 -6.80 -24.25 -2.46
CA GLU A 74 -6.96 -22.81 -2.57
C GLU A 74 -5.63 -22.16 -3.02
N TYR A 75 -5.67 -21.47 -4.15
CA TYR A 75 -4.55 -20.68 -4.65
C TYR A 75 -4.78 -19.19 -4.39
N TYR A 76 -3.70 -18.48 -4.11
CA TYR A 76 -3.69 -17.04 -3.98
C TYR A 76 -2.47 -16.45 -4.68
N ASN A 77 -2.46 -15.13 -4.87
CA ASN A 77 -1.36 -14.37 -5.42
C ASN A 77 -0.59 -13.67 -4.28
N PRO A 78 0.58 -14.19 -3.85
CA PRO A 78 1.36 -13.59 -2.78
C PRO A 78 1.73 -12.13 -3.05
N LEU A 79 2.18 -11.80 -4.26
CA LEU A 79 2.56 -10.43 -4.60
C LEU A 79 1.37 -9.46 -4.47
N LEU A 80 0.18 -9.87 -4.91
CA LEU A 80 -1.03 -9.04 -4.77
C LEU A 80 -1.46 -8.91 -3.31
N GLU A 81 -1.33 -9.97 -2.50
CA GLU A 81 -1.65 -9.95 -1.07
C GLU A 81 -0.75 -8.94 -0.31
N GLU A 82 0.57 -9.02 -0.51
CA GLU A 82 1.52 -8.07 0.11
C GLU A 82 1.34 -6.64 -0.42
N TYR A 83 0.98 -6.49 -1.70
CA TYR A 83 0.66 -5.19 -2.27
C TYR A 83 -0.57 -4.56 -1.59
N VAL A 84 -1.63 -5.33 -1.33
CA VAL A 84 -2.81 -4.78 -0.64
C VAL A 84 -2.59 -4.58 0.85
N ASP A 85 -1.65 -5.28 1.48
CA ASP A 85 -1.20 -4.97 2.85
C ASP A 85 -0.54 -3.58 2.93
N CYS A 86 0.28 -3.22 1.93
CA CYS A 86 0.77 -1.84 1.80
C CYS A 86 -0.39 -0.85 1.63
N LEU A 87 -1.37 -1.16 0.77
CA LEU A 87 -2.54 -0.32 0.52
C LEU A 87 -3.32 -0.04 1.82
N HIS A 88 -3.55 -1.07 2.65
CA HIS A 88 -4.19 -0.92 3.96
C HIS A 88 -3.50 0.15 4.82
N PHE A 89 -2.17 0.13 4.91
CA PHE A 89 -1.44 1.10 5.71
C PHE A 89 -1.39 2.50 5.08
N PHE A 90 -1.30 2.63 3.76
CA PHE A 90 -1.46 3.94 3.11
C PHE A 90 -2.80 4.58 3.47
N LEU A 91 -3.90 3.84 3.34
CA LEU A 91 -5.23 4.34 3.70
C LEU A 91 -5.31 4.68 5.18
N SER A 92 -4.77 3.83 6.06
CA SER A 92 -4.77 4.02 7.50
C SER A 92 -3.99 5.28 7.93
N ILE A 93 -2.82 5.52 7.33
CA ILE A 93 -2.02 6.73 7.57
C ILE A 93 -2.76 7.98 7.06
N ALA A 94 -3.34 7.91 5.86
CA ALA A 94 -4.11 9.03 5.32
C ALA A 94 -5.29 9.41 6.23
N ILE A 95 -5.97 8.42 6.84
CA ILE A 95 -7.04 8.66 7.80
C ILE A 95 -6.49 9.29 9.08
N GLU A 96 -5.43 8.72 9.66
CA GLU A 96 -4.77 9.21 10.87
C GLU A 96 -4.36 10.69 10.75
N LYS A 97 -3.80 11.07 9.60
CA LYS A 97 -3.25 12.41 9.35
C LYS A 97 -4.24 13.37 8.70
N ARG A 98 -5.43 12.90 8.31
CA ARG A 98 -6.44 13.65 7.55
C ARG A 98 -5.97 14.08 6.16
N TRP A 99 -5.27 13.20 5.46
CA TRP A 99 -4.70 13.41 4.11
C TRP A 99 -5.46 12.65 3.02
N GLN A 100 -6.73 12.30 3.26
CA GLN A 100 -7.52 11.48 2.33
C GLN A 100 -7.65 12.14 0.95
N GLU A 101 -7.79 13.46 0.88
CA GLU A 101 -7.89 14.20 -0.39
C GLU A 101 -6.62 14.09 -1.25
N SER A 102 -5.47 13.87 -0.61
CA SER A 102 -4.19 13.70 -1.29
C SER A 102 -4.04 12.32 -1.97
N LEU A 103 -4.95 11.37 -1.69
CA LEU A 103 -4.95 10.05 -2.33
C LEU A 103 -5.63 10.04 -3.71
N TYR A 104 -6.43 11.05 -4.05
CA TYR A 104 -7.07 11.09 -5.36
C TYR A 104 -6.03 11.32 -6.46
N ILE A 105 -5.99 10.39 -7.40
CA ILE A 105 -5.20 10.47 -8.63
C ILE A 105 -6.19 10.65 -9.79
N TYR A 106 -5.98 11.67 -10.60
CA TYR A 106 -6.80 11.91 -11.79
C TYR A 106 -6.64 10.77 -12.79
N GLU A 107 -7.72 10.44 -13.50
CA GLU A 107 -7.72 9.33 -14.46
C GLU A 107 -6.68 9.56 -15.57
N GLU A 108 -6.52 10.81 -16.00
CA GLU A 108 -5.52 11.23 -16.97
C GLU A 108 -4.10 10.93 -16.50
N ALA A 109 -3.80 11.13 -15.22
CA ALA A 109 -2.50 10.79 -14.66
C ALA A 109 -2.29 9.26 -14.64
N ILE A 110 -3.33 8.46 -14.38
CA ILE A 110 -3.23 7.00 -14.50
C ILE A 110 -2.96 6.56 -15.94
N MET A 111 -3.59 7.21 -16.92
CA MET A 111 -3.34 6.93 -18.34
C MET A 111 -1.91 7.32 -18.74
N GLU A 112 -1.44 8.49 -18.31
CA GLU A 112 -0.08 8.99 -18.58
C GLU A 112 0.99 8.02 -18.05
N ILE A 113 0.88 7.57 -16.79
CA ILE A 113 1.85 6.62 -16.22
C ILE A 113 1.81 5.27 -16.95
N LYS A 114 0.65 4.83 -17.43
CA LYS A 114 0.55 3.59 -18.23
C LYS A 114 1.26 3.72 -19.58
N ASP A 115 1.19 4.90 -20.20
CA ASP A 115 1.83 5.17 -21.49
C ASP A 115 3.34 5.42 -21.35
N GLU A 116 3.76 6.19 -20.35
CA GLU A 116 5.17 6.55 -20.12
C GLU A 116 5.96 5.44 -19.42
N GLY A 117 5.27 4.64 -18.60
CA GLY A 117 5.88 3.63 -17.75
C GLY A 117 6.44 4.19 -16.44
N LEU A 118 7.26 3.39 -15.76
CA LEU A 118 7.98 3.84 -14.57
C LEU A 118 9.23 4.64 -14.97
N ASP A 119 9.59 5.65 -14.17
CA ASP A 119 10.91 6.29 -14.27
C ASP A 119 11.99 5.31 -13.76
N GLY A 120 12.49 4.49 -14.67
CA GLY A 120 13.44 3.41 -14.37
C GLY A 120 12.76 2.06 -14.16
N ASP A 121 13.35 1.23 -13.31
CA ASP A 121 12.83 -0.12 -13.03
C ASP A 121 12.02 -0.15 -11.73
N VAL A 122 11.31 -1.25 -11.51
CA VAL A 122 10.54 -1.49 -10.27
C VAL A 122 11.43 -1.39 -9.03
N THR A 123 12.73 -1.74 -9.13
CA THR A 123 13.69 -1.55 -8.02
C THR A 123 13.77 -0.09 -7.61
N LYS A 124 13.99 0.81 -8.57
CA LYS A 124 14.05 2.25 -8.31
C LYS A 124 12.73 2.78 -7.78
N ALA A 125 11.60 2.34 -8.34
CA ALA A 125 10.28 2.74 -7.87
C ALA A 125 10.05 2.38 -6.39
N PHE A 126 10.43 1.17 -5.96
CA PHE A 126 10.36 0.81 -4.52
C PHE A 126 11.23 1.70 -3.64
N LEU A 127 12.46 2.00 -4.08
CA LEU A 127 13.36 2.90 -3.35
C LEU A 127 12.78 4.32 -3.28
N GLU A 128 12.13 4.77 -4.34
CA GLU A 128 11.48 6.07 -4.41
C GLU A 128 10.27 6.16 -3.46
N VAL A 129 9.39 5.14 -3.43
CA VAL A 129 8.29 5.09 -2.45
C VAL A 129 8.84 5.20 -1.03
N LYS A 130 9.87 4.40 -0.70
CA LYS A 130 10.51 4.43 0.62
C LYS A 130 11.15 5.79 0.92
N TYR A 131 11.82 6.41 -0.05
CA TYR A 131 12.38 7.74 0.10
C TYR A 131 11.30 8.77 0.45
N TRP A 132 10.21 8.82 -0.32
CA TRP A 132 9.12 9.75 -0.08
C TRP A 132 8.38 9.49 1.23
N LEU A 133 8.18 8.21 1.59
CA LEU A 133 7.57 7.82 2.86
C LEU A 133 8.42 8.27 4.06
N MET A 134 9.72 7.98 4.04
CA MET A 134 10.63 8.40 5.11
C MET A 134 10.74 9.92 5.20
N LYS A 135 10.69 10.61 4.05
CA LYS A 135 10.68 12.08 4.01
C LYS A 135 9.40 12.66 4.60
N SER A 136 8.24 12.08 4.26
CA SER A 136 6.95 12.43 4.87
C SER A 136 6.99 12.31 6.40
N PHE A 137 7.61 11.25 6.90
CA PHE A 137 7.76 11.01 8.34
C PHE A 137 8.75 11.98 9.01
N ALA A 138 9.94 12.15 8.43
CA ALA A 138 11.05 12.84 9.06
C ALA A 138 11.00 14.37 8.91
N GLU A 139 10.51 14.88 7.78
CA GLU A 139 10.53 16.33 7.49
C GLU A 139 9.34 17.03 8.14
N LYS A 140 9.55 17.52 9.36
CA LYS A 140 8.56 18.35 10.07
C LYS A 140 8.69 19.81 9.63
N GLY A 141 7.55 20.47 9.40
CA GLY A 141 7.49 21.92 9.24
C GLY A 141 6.89 22.39 7.92
N MET A 142 6.90 23.71 7.77
CA MET A 142 6.36 24.42 6.61
C MET A 142 7.40 24.48 5.50
N ASP A 143 6.95 24.33 4.25
CA ASP A 143 7.73 24.65 3.07
C ASP A 143 6.92 25.66 2.26
N GLU A 144 7.39 26.91 2.24
CA GLU A 144 6.65 28.03 1.68
C GLU A 144 6.29 27.80 0.19
N LYS A 145 7.17 27.12 -0.56
CA LYS A 145 6.91 26.82 -1.96
C LYS A 145 5.82 25.77 -2.10
N VAL A 146 5.89 24.69 -1.32
CA VAL A 146 4.88 23.62 -1.34
C VAL A 146 3.52 24.17 -0.91
N GLU A 147 3.45 24.89 0.20
CA GLU A 147 2.20 25.43 0.74
C GLU A 147 1.55 26.42 -0.22
N LYS A 148 2.32 27.33 -0.81
CA LYS A 148 1.78 28.29 -1.80
C LYS A 148 1.30 27.61 -3.08
N THR A 149 1.96 26.54 -3.50
CA THR A 149 1.67 25.88 -4.78
C THR A 149 0.52 24.88 -4.65
N PHE A 150 0.50 24.11 -3.57
CA PHE A 150 -0.40 22.96 -3.40
C PHE A 150 -1.40 23.11 -2.25
N GLY A 151 -1.22 24.08 -1.36
CA GLY A 151 -2.11 24.29 -0.21
C GLY A 151 -2.02 23.21 0.87
N ILE A 152 -0.99 22.35 0.81
CA ILE A 152 -0.79 21.22 1.74
C ILE A 152 0.59 21.31 2.40
N SER A 153 0.74 20.62 3.53
CA SER A 153 2.01 20.56 4.25
C SER A 153 3.08 19.81 3.44
N LYS A 154 4.36 20.05 3.77
CA LYS A 154 5.47 19.31 3.17
C LYS A 154 5.37 17.81 3.38
N GLN A 155 4.89 17.38 4.55
CA GLN A 155 4.70 15.97 4.88
C GLN A 155 3.63 15.34 4.00
N GLU A 156 2.47 15.99 3.91
CA GLU A 156 1.36 15.53 3.06
C GLU A 156 1.78 15.46 1.58
N PHE A 157 2.55 16.45 1.10
CA PHE A 157 3.10 16.42 -0.24
C PHE A 157 4.02 15.20 -0.46
N CYS A 158 4.93 14.93 0.48
CA CYS A 158 5.81 13.75 0.37
C CYS A 158 5.01 12.45 0.43
N PHE A 159 4.01 12.35 1.30
CA PHE A 159 3.11 11.20 1.39
C PHE A 159 2.35 10.98 0.08
N LYS A 160 1.83 12.06 -0.54
CA LYS A 160 1.17 12.03 -1.84
C LYS A 160 2.07 11.48 -2.94
N ASN A 161 3.35 11.85 -2.95
CA ASN A 161 4.33 11.30 -3.91
C ASN A 161 4.61 9.81 -3.64
N ALA A 162 4.77 9.42 -2.37
CA ALA A 162 4.92 8.00 -2.01
C ALA A 162 3.72 7.16 -2.49
N TRP A 163 2.51 7.66 -2.25
CA TRP A 163 1.26 7.04 -2.70
C TRP A 163 1.21 6.91 -4.23
N PHE A 164 1.52 7.98 -4.95
CA PHE A 164 1.50 7.99 -6.41
C PHE A 164 2.44 6.93 -7.01
N VAL A 165 3.69 6.88 -6.54
CA VAL A 165 4.68 5.91 -7.02
C VAL A 165 4.27 4.49 -6.63
N PHE A 166 3.67 4.28 -5.45
CA PHE A 166 3.14 2.98 -5.03
C PHE A 166 2.01 2.48 -5.94
N ILE A 167 1.09 3.36 -6.35
CA ILE A 167 0.05 3.02 -7.33
C ILE A 167 0.67 2.69 -8.69
N ALA A 168 1.67 3.46 -9.13
CA ALA A 168 2.40 3.19 -10.37
C ALA A 168 3.09 1.82 -10.36
N ILE A 169 3.70 1.40 -9.24
CA ILE A 169 4.28 0.06 -9.09
C ILE A 169 3.23 -1.03 -9.34
N GLY A 170 2.04 -0.93 -8.74
CA GLY A 170 0.98 -1.92 -8.92
C GLY A 170 0.50 -2.01 -10.36
N ILE A 171 0.18 -0.85 -10.96
CA ILE A 171 -0.45 -0.80 -12.28
C ILE A 171 0.55 -1.09 -13.40
N VAL A 172 1.74 -0.49 -13.35
CA VAL A 172 2.75 -0.60 -14.42
C VAL A 172 3.77 -1.69 -14.10
N GLY A 173 4.31 -1.69 -12.88
CA GLY A 173 5.34 -2.63 -12.48
C GLY A 173 4.83 -4.07 -12.38
N PHE A 174 3.64 -4.27 -11.83
CA PHE A 174 3.03 -5.59 -11.62
C PHE A 174 1.89 -5.92 -12.57
N CYS A 175 1.47 -4.96 -13.40
CA CYS A 175 0.36 -5.10 -14.34
C CYS A 175 -0.97 -5.49 -13.67
N PHE A 176 -1.19 -5.05 -12.43
CA PHE A 176 -2.48 -5.20 -11.76
C PHE A 176 -3.47 -4.17 -12.32
N ASP A 177 -4.70 -4.61 -12.58
CA ASP A 177 -5.79 -3.67 -12.82
C ASP A 177 -6.39 -3.16 -11.49
N LEU A 178 -7.12 -2.05 -11.58
CA LEU A 178 -7.69 -1.40 -10.40
C LEU A 178 -8.80 -2.22 -9.72
N ASP A 179 -9.43 -3.14 -10.45
CA ASP A 179 -10.49 -3.99 -9.90
C ASP A 179 -9.88 -5.17 -9.14
N GLN A 180 -8.76 -5.73 -9.62
CA GLN A 180 -7.96 -6.71 -8.91
C GLN A 180 -7.46 -6.17 -7.57
N ILE A 181 -6.91 -4.96 -7.56
CA ILE A 181 -6.44 -4.29 -6.33
C ILE A 181 -7.63 -4.08 -5.37
N GLU A 182 -8.75 -3.56 -5.87
CA GLU A 182 -9.95 -3.31 -5.06
C GLU A 182 -10.53 -4.59 -4.45
N ASN A 183 -10.66 -5.65 -5.23
CA ASN A 183 -11.19 -6.93 -4.75
C ASN A 183 -10.26 -7.57 -3.71
N ALA A 184 -8.95 -7.59 -3.97
CA ALA A 184 -7.97 -8.13 -3.02
C ALA A 184 -7.93 -7.33 -1.71
N TYR A 185 -8.11 -6.01 -1.77
CA TYR A 185 -8.28 -5.19 -0.58
C TYR A 185 -9.49 -5.62 0.24
N TYR A 186 -10.66 -5.82 -0.39
CA TYR A 186 -11.86 -6.24 0.34
C TYR A 186 -11.75 -7.64 0.94
N ASP A 187 -11.15 -8.58 0.21
CA ASP A 187 -10.89 -9.92 0.72
C ASP A 187 -9.96 -9.87 1.95
N LYS A 188 -8.89 -9.07 1.87
CA LYS A 188 -7.94 -8.90 2.99
C LYS A 188 -8.57 -8.17 4.17
N ASN A 189 -9.35 -7.10 3.91
CA ASN A 189 -10.10 -6.37 4.93
C ASN A 189 -11.03 -7.30 5.72
N LYS A 190 -11.78 -8.17 5.02
CA LYS A 190 -12.67 -9.16 5.64
C LYS A 190 -11.89 -10.11 6.55
N VAL A 191 -10.80 -10.69 6.05
CA VAL A 191 -9.93 -11.59 6.84
C VAL A 191 -9.37 -10.87 8.08
N ASN A 192 -9.00 -9.60 7.96
CA ASN A 192 -8.48 -8.82 9.08
C ASN A 192 -9.55 -8.54 10.15
N HIS A 193 -10.80 -8.27 9.76
CA HIS A 193 -11.92 -8.20 10.71
C HIS A 193 -12.14 -9.54 11.43
N GLU A 194 -12.15 -10.66 10.70
CA GLU A 194 -12.28 -12.00 11.28
C GLU A 194 -11.14 -12.31 12.28
N ARG A 195 -9.91 -11.85 11.99
CA ARG A 195 -8.76 -11.99 12.91
C ARG A 195 -8.96 -11.21 14.21
N GLN A 196 -9.46 -9.97 14.14
CA GLN A 196 -9.73 -9.17 15.33
C GLN A 196 -10.83 -9.80 16.20
N GLU A 197 -11.91 -10.31 15.59
CA GLU A 197 -12.97 -11.04 16.30
C GLU A 197 -12.46 -12.29 17.04
N GLN A 198 -11.37 -12.90 16.57
CA GLN A 198 -10.73 -14.07 17.16
C GLN A 198 -9.62 -13.72 18.17
N GLY A 199 -9.40 -12.44 18.46
CA GLY A 199 -8.44 -11.99 19.47
C GLY A 199 -6.99 -11.92 19.01
N TYR A 200 -6.73 -11.86 17.70
CA TYR A 200 -5.40 -11.61 17.13
C TYR A 200 -4.83 -10.27 17.60
#